data_AF-A0A9W6G7W7-F1
#
_entry.id   AF-A0A9W6G7W7-F1
#
_cell.length_a   1.000
_cell.length_b   1.000
_cell.length_c   1.000
_cell.angle_alpha   90.00
_cell.angle_beta   90.00
_cell.angle_gamma   90.00
#
_symmetry.space_group_name_H-M   'P 1'
#
loop_
_entity.id
_entity.type
_entity.pdbx_description
1 polymer ?
#
loop_
_entity_poly.entity_id
_entity_poly.type
_entity_poly.pdbx_seq_one_letter_code
_entity_poly.pdbx_strand_id
1 'polypeptide(L)'
;MTTKHRVDSTGLDQLDPAVSPARDATHFRNIIAARKRIAAAEAELREAVQAARDAGDSWTVIGAALDTTRQNAYQRFGKSLGDVRV
;
A
#
# COMPACT_ATOMS: atom_id res chain seq x y z
N MET A 1 31.28 -30.41 -12.85
CA MET A 1 30.11 -29.58 -13.23
C MET A 1 30.55 -28.13 -13.20
N THR A 2 30.61 -27.46 -14.35
CA THR A 2 31.04 -26.05 -14.44
C THR A 2 29.81 -25.16 -14.49
N THR A 3 29.51 -24.47 -13.39
CA THR A 3 28.44 -23.48 -13.33
C THR A 3 28.91 -22.21 -14.04
N LYS A 4 28.30 -21.94 -15.20
CA LYS A 4 28.52 -20.74 -15.99
C LYS A 4 27.85 -19.55 -15.28
N HIS A 5 28.62 -18.73 -14.56
CA HIS A 5 28.11 -17.48 -13.99
C HIS A 5 27.69 -16.55 -15.14
N ARG A 6 26.39 -16.25 -15.20
CA ARG A 6 25.87 -15.19 -16.07
C ARG A 6 26.07 -13.90 -15.29
N VAL A 7 26.90 -12.99 -15.82
CA VAL A 7 27.22 -11.70 -15.21
C VAL A 7 25.91 -10.97 -14.94
N ASP A 8 25.58 -10.80 -13.66
CA ASP A 8 24.36 -10.15 -13.21
C ASP A 8 24.59 -8.62 -13.26
N SER A 9 23.70 -7.89 -13.95
CA SER A 9 23.85 -6.46 -14.23
C SER A 9 23.70 -5.55 -13.01
N THR A 10 23.50 -6.14 -11.83
CA THR A 10 23.36 -5.41 -10.56
C THR A 10 24.68 -4.97 -9.94
N GLY A 11 25.84 -5.49 -10.41
CA GLY A 11 27.16 -5.13 -9.88
C GLY A 11 27.47 -5.70 -8.48
N LEU A 12 26.60 -6.58 -7.97
CA LEU A 12 26.73 -7.18 -6.63
C LEU A 12 27.94 -8.12 -6.50
N ASP A 13 28.43 -8.70 -7.61
CA ASP A 13 29.61 -9.58 -7.64
C ASP A 13 30.92 -8.85 -7.23
N GLN A 14 30.93 -7.51 -7.26
CA GLN A 14 32.10 -6.71 -6.90
C GLN A 14 32.10 -6.22 -5.44
N LEU A 15 31.01 -6.45 -4.70
CA LEU A 15 30.93 -6.06 -3.30
C LEU A 15 31.52 -7.18 -2.43
N ASP A 16 32.67 -6.91 -1.80
CA ASP A 16 33.22 -7.78 -0.77
C ASP A 16 32.44 -7.56 0.56
N PRO A 17 31.70 -8.57 1.06
CA PRO A 17 30.92 -8.46 2.29
C PRO A 17 31.75 -8.17 3.54
N ALA A 18 33.06 -8.48 3.51
CA ALA A 18 33.97 -8.26 4.64
C ALA A 18 34.32 -6.79 4.85
N VAL A 19 34.29 -5.99 3.77
CA VAL A 19 34.61 -4.55 3.80
C VAL A 19 33.39 -3.67 3.51
N SER A 20 32.26 -4.28 3.15
CA SER A 20 30.97 -3.63 2.94
C SER A 20 29.97 -4.13 3.98
N PRO A 21 30.07 -3.68 5.26
CA PRO A 21 29.15 -4.10 6.30
C PRO A 21 27.74 -3.70 5.88
N ALA A 22 26.85 -4.70 5.79
CA ALA A 22 25.44 -4.48 5.49
C ALA A 22 24.88 -3.50 6.51
N ARG A 23 24.57 -2.27 6.07
CA ARG A 23 23.87 -1.28 6.90
C ARG A 23 22.61 -1.95 7.41
N ASP A 24 22.40 -1.97 8.73
CA ASP A 24 21.33 -2.72 9.38
C ASP A 24 20.00 -2.49 8.65
N ALA A 25 19.61 -3.47 7.83
CA ALA A 25 18.45 -3.39 6.95
C ALA A 25 17.14 -3.42 7.76
N THR A 26 17.23 -3.55 9.09
CA THR A 26 16.08 -3.52 10.00
C THR A 26 15.27 -2.24 9.85
N HIS A 27 15.89 -1.06 9.75
CA HIS A 27 15.15 0.19 9.55
C HIS A 27 14.38 0.19 8.21
N PHE A 28 15.00 -0.25 7.13
CA PHE A 28 14.35 -0.34 5.82
C PHE A 28 13.22 -1.38 5.80
N ARG A 29 13.44 -2.56 6.43
CA ARG A 29 12.39 -3.58 6.60
C ARG A 29 11.21 -3.05 7.40
N ASN A 30 11.47 -2.29 8.46
CA ASN A 30 10.43 -1.67 9.28
C ASN A 30 9.60 -0.65 8.48
N ILE A 31 10.25 0.18 7.65
CA ILE A 31 9.55 1.12 6.76
C ILE A 31 8.67 0.36 5.75
N ILE A 32 9.20 -0.69 5.12
CA ILE A 32 8.43 -1.50 4.16
C ILE A 32 7.22 -2.15 4.86
N ALA A 33 7.42 -2.71 6.05
CA ALA A 33 6.36 -3.32 6.84
C ALA A 33 5.29 -2.30 7.26
N ALA A 34 5.69 -1.10 7.70
CA ALA A 34 4.77 -0.01 8.02
C ALA A 34 3.96 0.43 6.79
N ARG A 35 4.61 0.61 5.64
CA ARG A 35 3.93 0.93 4.38
C ARG A 35 2.92 -0.14 3.97
N LYS A 36 3.26 -1.43 4.12
CA LYS A 36 2.33 -2.53 3.84
C LYS A 36 1.10 -2.49 4.76
N ARG A 37 1.30 -2.21 6.05
CA ARG A 37 0.19 -2.06 7.01
C ARG A 37 -0.72 -0.87 6.66
N ILE A 38 -0.15 0.26 6.24
CA ILE A 38 -0.92 1.41 5.76
C ILE A 38 -1.76 1.01 4.53
N ALA A 39 -1.15 0.38 3.53
CA ALA A 39 -1.86 -0.04 2.33
C ALA A 39 -3.02 -1.02 2.64
N ALA A 40 -2.80 -1.97 3.57
CA ALA A 40 -3.85 -2.89 4.01
C ALA A 40 -4.98 -2.16 4.73
N ALA A 41 -4.67 -1.28 5.67
CA ALA A 41 -5.67 -0.49 6.40
C ALA A 41 -6.46 0.45 5.46
N GLU A 42 -5.81 1.02 4.45
CA GLU A 42 -6.50 1.82 3.44
C GLU A 42 -7.43 0.98 2.54
N ALA A 43 -7.08 -0.27 2.23
CA ALA A 43 -7.94 -1.18 1.48
C ALA A 43 -9.18 -1.55 2.31
N GLU A 44 -8.98 -1.95 3.56
CA GLU A 44 -10.06 -2.24 4.52
C GLU A 44 -11.00 -1.04 4.70
N LEU A 45 -10.45 0.17 4.82
CA LEU A 45 -11.26 1.40 4.91
C LEU A 45 -12.13 1.61 3.66
N ARG A 46 -11.61 1.34 2.45
CA ARG A 46 -12.39 1.45 1.22
C ARG A 46 -13.51 0.40 1.17
N GLU A 47 -13.24 -0.83 1.58
CA GLU A 47 -14.25 -1.89 1.68
C GLU A 47 -15.35 -1.55 2.69
N ALA A 48 -15.00 -0.99 3.85
CA ALA A 48 -15.98 -0.56 4.84
C ALA A 48 -16.87 0.59 4.32
N VAL A 49 -16.27 1.58 3.64
CA VAL A 49 -17.03 2.66 3.01
C VAL A 49 -17.94 2.13 1.91
N GLN A 50 -17.47 1.18 1.12
CA GLN A 50 -18.25 0.50 0.10
C GLN A 50 -19.46 -0.21 0.70
N ALA A 51 -19.25 -1.03 1.74
CA ALA A 51 -20.31 -1.74 2.43
C ALA A 51 -21.37 -0.78 3.02
N ALA A 52 -20.95 0.34 3.61
CA ALA A 52 -21.87 1.37 4.10
C ALA A 52 -22.69 1.98 2.95
N ARG A 53 -22.07 2.26 1.80
CA ARG A 53 -22.78 2.75 0.61
C ARG A 53 -23.79 1.74 0.07
N ASP A 54 -23.43 0.46 0.04
CA ASP A 54 -24.30 -0.63 -0.41
C ASP A 54 -25.47 -0.88 0.56
N ALA A 55 -25.26 -0.65 1.86
CA ALA A 55 -26.32 -0.62 2.87
C ALA A 55 -27.25 0.60 2.75
N GLY A 56 -26.89 1.58 1.92
CA GLY A 56 -27.69 2.78 1.66
C GLY A 56 -27.29 4.01 2.47
N ASP A 57 -26.24 3.96 3.29
CA ASP A 57 -25.82 5.08 4.14
C ASP A 57 -25.42 6.29 3.32
N SER A 58 -25.95 7.46 3.66
CA SER A 58 -25.63 8.69 2.93
C SER A 58 -24.16 9.10 3.10
N TRP A 59 -23.61 9.79 2.09
CA TRP A 59 -22.26 10.38 2.17
C TRP A 59 -22.07 11.35 3.35
N THR A 60 -23.16 11.92 3.89
CA THR A 60 -23.09 12.78 5.07
C THR A 60 -22.75 11.97 6.32
N VAL A 61 -23.39 10.81 6.50
CA VAL A 61 -23.15 9.89 7.63
C VAL A 61 -21.74 9.30 7.53
N ILE A 62 -21.37 8.83 6.35
CA ILE A 62 -20.03 8.29 6.09
C ILE A 62 -18.95 9.35 6.32
N GLY A 63 -19.17 10.59 5.87
CA GLY A 63 -18.25 11.70 6.13
C GLY A 63 -18.03 11.94 7.62
N ALA A 64 -19.10 11.95 8.41
CA ALA A 64 -19.00 12.11 9.87
C ALA A 64 -18.21 10.97 10.52
N ALA A 65 -18.41 9.71 10.09
CA ALA A 65 -17.64 8.57 10.59
C ALA A 65 -16.15 8.63 10.21
N LEU A 66 -15.83 9.20 9.04
CA LEU A 66 -14.46 9.42 8.56
C LEU A 66 -13.80 10.69 9.12
N ASP A 67 -14.47 11.40 10.04
CA ASP A 67 -14.05 12.71 10.55
C ASP A 67 -13.76 13.73 9.44
N THR A 68 -14.65 13.80 8.45
CA THR A 68 -14.47 14.68 7.30
C THR A 68 -15.80 15.17 6.71
N THR A 69 -15.71 16.12 5.78
CA THR A 69 -16.90 16.64 5.12
C THR A 69 -17.46 15.64 4.11
N ARG A 70 -18.79 15.64 3.90
CA ARG A 70 -19.46 14.87 2.84
C ARG A 70 -18.77 15.00 1.48
N GLN A 71 -18.40 16.24 1.11
CA GLN A 71 -17.76 16.52 -0.18
C GLN A 71 -16.38 15.86 -0.27
N ASN A 72 -15.59 15.92 0.81
CA ASN A 72 -14.29 15.25 0.84
C ASN A 72 -14.43 13.72 0.81
N ALA A 73 -15.38 13.16 1.57
CA ALA A 73 -15.69 11.73 1.54
C ALA A 73 -16.11 11.27 0.12
N TYR A 74 -17.03 11.98 -0.52
CA TYR A 74 -17.46 11.67 -1.88
C TYR A 74 -16.31 11.79 -2.89
N GLN A 75 -15.48 12.82 -2.80
CA GLN A 75 -14.35 12.98 -3.72
C GLN A 75 -13.31 11.87 -3.58
N ARG A 76 -13.07 11.40 -2.35
CA ARG A 76 -12.06 10.37 -2.04
C ARG A 76 -12.54 8.95 -2.37
N PHE A 77 -13.81 8.64 -2.07
CA PHE A 77 -14.33 7.28 -2.15
C PHE A 77 -15.39 7.09 -3.24
N GLY A 78 -16.12 8.14 -3.64
CA GLY A 78 -17.20 8.07 -4.62
C GLY A 78 -16.73 7.85 -6.06
N LYS A 79 -15.48 8.18 -6.41
CA LYS A 79 -14.92 7.95 -7.75
C LYS A 79 -14.56 6.48 -8.00
N SER A 80 -14.24 5.73 -6.93
CA SER A 80 -13.87 4.30 -7.03
C SER A 80 -15.08 3.40 -7.27
N LEU A 81 -16.29 3.86 -6.93
CA LEU A 81 -17.54 3.12 -7.06
C LEU A 81 -18.09 3.12 -8.50
N GLY A 82 -17.64 4.03 -9.35
CA GLY A 82 -18.17 4.23 -10.70
C GLY A 82 -17.56 3.36 -11.80
N ASP A 83 -16.47 2.63 -11.51
CA ASP A 83 -15.66 1.89 -12.49
C ASP A 83 -15.76 0.35 -12.35
N VAL A 84 -16.82 -0.14 -11.71
CA VAL A 84 -17.23 -1.56 -11.79
C VAL A 84 -18.45 -1.62 -12.71
N ARG A 85 -18.20 -1.57 -14.02
CA ARG A 85 -19.20 -1.96 -15.03
C ARG A 85 -18.90 -3.40 -15.44
N VAL A 86 -19.87 -4.25 -15.11
CA VAL A 86 -20.12 -5.67 -15.47
C VAL A 86 -19.25 -6.24 -16.58
#